data_AF-A0A2V7DQ33-F1
#
_entry.id   AF-A0A2V7DQ33-F1
#
_cell.length_a   1.000
_cell.length_b   1.000
_cell.length_c   1.000
_cell.angle_alpha   90.00
_cell.angle_beta   90.00
_cell.angle_gamma   90.00
#
_symmetry.space_group_name_H-M   'P 1'
#
loop_
_entity.id
_entity.type
_entity.pdbx_description
1 polymer ?
#
loop_
_entity_poly.entity_id
_entity_poly.type
_entity_poly.pdbx_seq_one_letter_code
_entity_poly.pdbx_strand_id
1 'polypeptide(L)'
;MPKYFHAISFAGVAGWGTGVLVFDTDSNLVVGADSGGVIYDGQFTVEHGRLTARVLATVPAGTALVTGVPPSNQPSTFTVNISIPMDDMLNVVSVDTPVGPVRIQLRQIRAAA
;
A
#
# COMPACT_ATOMS: atom_id res chain seq x y z
N MET A 1 -9.27 1.88 19.86
CA MET A 1 -7.94 1.27 19.69
C MET A 1 -7.13 2.14 18.72
N PRO A 2 -5.80 2.05 18.71
CA PRO A 2 -5.00 3.05 18.01
C PRO A 2 -5.13 3.00 16.49
N LYS A 3 -5.14 4.19 15.89
CA LYS A 3 -4.93 4.40 14.45
C LYS A 3 -3.47 4.72 14.19
N TYR A 4 -2.88 4.08 13.21
CA TYR A 4 -1.47 4.25 12.88
C TYR A 4 -1.29 4.86 11.50
N PHE A 5 -0.73 6.07 11.47
CA PHE A 5 -0.44 6.82 10.26
C PHE A 5 0.97 6.51 9.80
N HIS A 6 1.12 6.10 8.55
CA HIS A 6 2.40 5.73 7.95
C HIS A 6 2.64 6.52 6.67
N ALA A 7 3.85 7.04 6.51
CA ALA A 7 4.35 7.41 5.20
C ALA A 7 4.73 6.12 4.47
N ILE A 8 4.43 6.05 3.18
CA ILE A 8 4.87 4.95 2.32
C ILE A 8 5.79 5.50 1.24
N SER A 9 6.87 4.77 0.96
CA SER A 9 7.68 4.99 -0.24
C SER A 9 7.72 3.68 -1.01
N PHE A 10 7.56 3.76 -2.33
CA PHE A 10 7.49 2.58 -3.16
C PHE A 10 8.21 2.78 -4.49
N ALA A 11 8.79 1.71 -5.03
CA ALA A 11 9.51 1.73 -6.28
C ALA A 11 9.23 0.47 -7.11
N GLY A 12 8.98 0.66 -8.40
CA GLY A 12 8.91 -0.40 -9.40
C GLY A 12 10.04 -0.25 -10.41
N VAL A 13 9.92 -0.92 -11.56
CA VAL A 13 10.94 -0.91 -12.61
C VAL A 13 11.00 0.41 -13.40
N ALA A 14 9.91 1.18 -13.43
CA ALA A 14 9.77 2.39 -14.23
C ALA A 14 9.81 3.69 -13.40
N GLY A 15 9.88 3.60 -12.08
CA GLY A 15 9.92 4.78 -11.22
C GLY A 15 9.67 4.50 -9.75
N TRP A 16 9.38 5.57 -9.03
CA TRP A 16 9.11 5.55 -7.59
C TRP A 16 8.00 6.55 -7.25
N GLY A 17 7.41 6.38 -6.06
CA GLY A 17 6.35 7.23 -5.55
C GLY A 17 6.30 7.24 -4.03
N THR A 18 5.46 8.12 -3.50
CA THR A 18 5.23 8.28 -2.06
C THR A 18 3.74 8.42 -1.76
N GLY A 19 3.33 8.07 -0.56
CA GLY A 19 1.94 8.17 -0.13
C GLY A 19 1.78 8.05 1.37
N VAL A 20 0.54 7.80 1.78
CA VAL A 20 0.17 7.56 3.18
C VAL A 20 -0.72 6.32 3.26
N LEU A 21 -0.50 5.50 4.28
CA LEU A 21 -1.45 4.47 4.73
C LEU A 21 -1.85 4.73 6.18
N VAL A 22 -3.10 4.46 6.49
CA VAL A 22 -3.67 4.50 7.83
C VAL A 22 -4.20 3.11 8.16
N PHE A 23 -3.69 2.53 9.25
CA PHE A 23 -4.19 1.27 9.78
C PHE A 23 -5.08 1.57 10.98
N ASP A 24 -6.36 1.22 10.88
CA ASP A 24 -7.34 1.30 11.95
C ASP A 24 -7.53 -0.07 12.59
N THR A 25 -6.98 -0.24 13.79
CA THR A 25 -7.03 -1.51 14.53
C THR A 25 -8.39 -1.82 15.15
N ASP A 26 -9.28 -0.83 15.30
CA ASP A 26 -10.65 -1.08 15.78
C ASP A 26 -11.48 -1.81 14.71
N SER A 27 -11.30 -1.40 13.46
CA SER A 27 -12.11 -1.87 12.33
C SER A 27 -11.39 -2.87 11.43
N ASN A 28 -10.11 -3.16 11.70
CA ASN A 28 -9.24 -3.99 10.84
C ASN A 28 -9.14 -3.45 9.41
N LEU A 29 -9.21 -2.14 9.24
CA LEU A 29 -9.17 -1.46 7.94
C LEU A 29 -7.81 -0.83 7.68
N VAL A 30 -7.38 -0.89 6.43
CA VAL A 30 -6.24 -0.13 5.92
C VAL A 30 -6.69 0.73 4.76
N VAL A 31 -6.45 2.04 4.85
CA VAL A 31 -6.82 2.99 3.80
C VAL A 31 -5.66 3.92 3.50
N GLY A 32 -5.66 4.55 2.32
CA GLY A 32 -4.63 5.51 2.00
C GLY A 32 -4.68 6.06 0.58
N ALA A 33 -3.65 6.81 0.23
CA ALA A 33 -3.48 7.36 -1.10
C ALA A 33 -2.00 7.63 -1.40
N ASP A 34 -1.66 7.80 -2.68
CA ASP A 34 -0.33 8.22 -3.10
C ASP A 34 -0.32 9.49 -3.97
N SER A 35 0.89 9.97 -4.26
CA SER A 35 1.14 11.16 -5.06
C SER A 35 0.67 11.05 -6.52
N GLY A 36 0.41 9.84 -7.02
CA GLY A 36 -0.19 9.60 -8.33
C GLY A 36 -1.72 9.69 -8.31
N GLY A 37 -2.34 9.85 -7.13
CA GLY A 37 -3.79 9.89 -6.95
C GLY A 37 -4.42 8.50 -6.83
N VAL A 38 -3.62 7.42 -6.70
CA VAL A 38 -4.16 6.08 -6.44
C VAL A 38 -4.74 6.04 -5.03
N ILE A 39 -5.94 5.48 -4.88
CA ILE A 39 -6.60 5.29 -3.58
C ILE A 39 -6.52 3.83 -3.16
N TYR A 40 -6.23 3.60 -1.88
CA TYR A 40 -6.11 2.30 -1.25
C TYR A 40 -7.24 2.11 -0.24
N ASP A 41 -7.94 0.98 -0.33
CA ASP A 41 -8.99 0.59 0.62
C ASP A 41 -8.97 -0.93 0.81
N GLY A 42 -8.88 -1.39 2.05
CA GLY A 42 -8.73 -2.80 2.33
C GLY A 42 -8.86 -3.18 3.78
N GLN A 43 -8.63 -4.47 4.02
CA GLN A 43 -8.62 -5.07 5.35
C GLN A 43 -7.25 -5.63 5.66
N PHE A 44 -6.91 -5.66 6.95
CA PHE A 44 -5.70 -6.30 7.43
C PHE A 44 -5.95 -7.09 8.70
N THR A 45 -5.09 -8.07 8.96
CA THR A 45 -5.00 -8.80 10.22
C THR A 45 -3.55 -8.85 10.67
N VAL A 46 -3.34 -8.89 11.98
CA VAL A 46 -2.02 -9.15 12.57
C VAL A 46 -2.15 -10.39 13.44
N GLU A 47 -1.59 -11.50 12.96
CA GLU A 47 -1.66 -12.80 13.63
C GLU A 47 -0.30 -13.48 13.56
N HIS A 48 0.10 -14.15 14.64
CA HIS A 48 1.36 -14.89 14.71
C HIS A 48 2.60 -14.07 14.28
N GLY A 49 2.62 -12.77 14.62
CA GLY A 49 3.72 -11.87 14.24
C GLY A 49 3.78 -11.53 12.75
N ARG A 50 2.70 -11.73 11.99
CA ARG A 50 2.60 -11.38 10.57
C ARG A 50 1.44 -10.44 10.31
N LEU A 51 1.69 -9.37 9.56
CA LEU A 51 0.65 -8.55 8.96
C LEU A 51 0.23 -9.17 7.64
N THR A 52 -1.05 -9.50 7.51
CA THR A 52 -1.65 -9.89 6.23
C THR A 52 -2.68 -8.84 5.84
N ALA A 53 -2.64 -8.36 4.61
CA ALA A 53 -3.60 -7.38 4.12
C ALA A 53 -4.09 -7.71 2.71
N ARG A 54 -5.33 -7.35 2.44
CA ARG A 54 -5.95 -7.38 1.13
C ARG A 54 -6.46 -5.98 0.81
N VAL A 55 -5.83 -5.34 -0.16
CA VAL A 55 -6.03 -3.91 -0.46
C VAL A 55 -6.46 -3.73 -1.90
N LEU A 56 -7.61 -3.09 -2.12
CA LEU A 56 -8.04 -2.62 -3.43
C LEU A 56 -7.33 -1.30 -3.73
N ALA A 57 -6.55 -1.28 -4.82
CA ALA A 57 -6.00 -0.07 -5.40
C ALA A 57 -6.94 0.43 -6.49
N THR A 58 -7.32 1.70 -6.44
CA THR A 58 -8.09 2.40 -7.48
C THR A 58 -7.21 3.43 -8.17
N VAL A 59 -6.91 3.19 -9.44
CA VAL A 59 -6.03 4.01 -10.26
C VAL A 59 -6.86 4.95 -11.13
N PRO A 60 -6.67 6.27 -11.05
CA PRO A 60 -7.32 7.22 -11.95
C PRO A 60 -6.89 7.05 -13.42
N ALA A 61 -7.75 7.43 -14.34
CA ALA A 61 -7.39 7.51 -15.76
C ALA A 61 -6.18 8.45 -15.97
N GLY A 62 -5.28 8.09 -16.88
CA GLY A 62 -4.08 8.88 -17.19
C GLY A 62 -2.91 8.69 -16.21
N THR A 63 -3.07 7.89 -15.15
CA THR A 63 -2.02 7.64 -14.17
C THR A 63 -1.00 6.62 -14.69
N ALA A 64 0.28 6.99 -14.72
CA ALA A 64 1.37 6.06 -14.99
C ALA A 64 1.72 5.27 -13.71
N LEU A 65 1.91 3.96 -13.83
CA LEU A 65 2.31 3.13 -12.70
C LEU A 65 3.82 2.97 -12.62
N VAL A 66 4.36 2.93 -11.40
CA VAL A 66 5.81 2.71 -11.15
C VAL A 66 6.30 1.36 -11.68
N THR A 67 5.40 0.43 -11.96
CA THR A 67 5.69 -0.88 -12.56
C THR A 67 5.90 -0.81 -14.07
N GLY A 68 5.67 0.34 -14.70
CA GLY A 68 5.83 0.53 -16.15
C GLY A 68 4.60 0.19 -16.97
N VAL A 69 3.49 -0.18 -16.33
CA VAL A 69 2.21 -0.35 -17.02
C VAL A 69 1.77 1.01 -17.59
N PRO A 70 1.47 1.10 -18.90
CA PRO A 70 1.04 2.34 -19.53
C PRO A 70 -0.26 2.89 -18.91
N PRO A 71 -0.45 4.22 -18.87
CA PRO A 71 -1.70 4.81 -18.42
C PRO A 71 -2.90 4.34 -19.24
N SER A 72 -4.00 4.00 -18.56
CA SER A 72 -5.30 3.75 -19.18
C SER A 72 -6.09 5.05 -19.37
N ASN A 73 -6.94 5.12 -20.39
CA ASN A 73 -7.89 6.22 -20.58
C ASN A 73 -9.15 6.11 -19.68
N GLN A 74 -9.26 5.03 -18.92
CA GLN A 74 -10.33 4.79 -17.95
C GLN A 74 -9.74 4.48 -16.58
N PRO A 75 -10.45 4.82 -15.48
CA PRO A 75 -10.06 4.34 -14.16
C PRO A 75 -10.00 2.81 -14.12
N SER A 76 -9.09 2.26 -13.32
CA SER A 76 -8.93 0.81 -13.18
C SER A 76 -8.70 0.44 -11.73
N THR A 77 -8.92 -0.83 -11.39
CA THR A 77 -8.69 -1.34 -10.04
C THR A 77 -7.93 -2.66 -10.08
N PHE A 78 -7.17 -2.93 -9.01
CA PHE A 78 -6.58 -4.24 -8.78
C PHE A 78 -6.42 -4.50 -7.27
N THR A 79 -6.43 -5.77 -6.88
CA THR A 79 -6.22 -6.16 -5.48
C THR A 79 -4.75 -6.53 -5.25
N VAL A 80 -4.15 -5.93 -4.22
CA VAL A 80 -2.82 -6.27 -3.71
C VAL A 80 -2.99 -7.11 -2.46
N ASN A 81 -2.38 -8.28 -2.45
CA ASN A 81 -2.30 -9.14 -1.27
C ASN A 81 -0.92 -9.01 -0.66
N ILE A 82 -0.85 -8.70 0.62
CA ILE A 82 0.38 -8.43 1.36
C ILE A 82 0.47 -9.42 2.49
N SER A 83 1.65 -10.02 2.70
CA SER A 83 1.93 -10.82 3.90
C SER A 83 3.38 -10.59 4.34
N ILE A 84 3.55 -9.79 5.38
CA ILE A 84 4.86 -9.31 5.85
C ILE A 84 5.05 -9.74 7.31
N PRO A 85 6.20 -10.36 7.68
CA PRO A 85 6.58 -10.48 9.08
C PRO A 85 6.64 -9.11 9.75
N MET A 86 6.09 -8.95 10.95
CA MET A 86 6.07 -7.66 11.65
C MET A 86 7.49 -7.09 11.84
N ASP A 87 8.49 -7.95 12.04
CA ASP A 87 9.90 -7.57 12.17
C ASP A 87 10.47 -6.93 10.89
N ASP A 88 9.89 -7.27 9.72
CA ASP A 88 10.29 -6.74 8.42
C ASP A 88 9.53 -5.47 8.03
N MET A 89 8.52 -5.05 8.80
CA MET A 89 7.73 -3.85 8.45
C MET A 89 8.57 -2.55 8.44
N LEU A 90 9.69 -2.53 9.16
CA LEU A 90 10.63 -1.40 9.16
C LEU A 90 11.62 -1.45 7.99
N ASN A 91 11.72 -2.59 7.31
CA ASN A 91 12.60 -2.82 6.18
C ASN A 91 11.92 -2.48 4.85
N VAL A 92 12.71 -2.50 3.77
CA VAL A 92 12.16 -2.50 2.41
C VAL A 92 11.69 -3.92 2.09
N VAL A 93 10.40 -4.08 1.78
CA VAL A 93 9.80 -5.37 1.47
C VAL A 93 9.33 -5.41 0.02
N SER A 94 9.49 -6.56 -0.62
CA SER A 94 8.96 -6.80 -1.96
C SER A 94 7.49 -7.22 -1.87
N VAL A 95 6.65 -6.62 -2.69
CA VAL A 95 5.23 -6.93 -2.80
C VAL A 95 4.91 -7.19 -4.27
N ASP A 96 4.40 -8.38 -4.55
CA ASP A 96 3.92 -8.73 -5.87
C ASP A 96 2.49 -8.20 -6.05
N THR A 97 2.29 -7.41 -7.10
CA THR A 97 0.96 -6.91 -7.50
C THR A 97 0.55 -7.51 -8.83
N PRO A 98 -0.75 -7.52 -9.18
CA PRO A 98 -1.21 -7.95 -10.50
C PRO A 98 -0.60 -7.15 -11.66
N VAL A 99 -0.07 -5.96 -11.39
CA VAL A 99 0.51 -5.04 -12.39
C VAL A 99 2.04 -5.00 -12.32
N GLY A 100 2.66 -5.93 -11.59
CA GLY A 100 4.11 -6.09 -11.46
C GLY A 100 4.62 -5.93 -10.02
N PRO A 101 5.85 -6.39 -9.73
CA PRO A 101 6.44 -6.28 -8.40
C PRO A 101 6.79 -4.83 -8.06
N VAL A 102 6.62 -4.49 -6.78
CA VAL A 102 7.09 -3.23 -6.19
C VAL A 102 7.85 -3.49 -4.91
N ARG A 103 8.80 -2.61 -4.59
CA ARG A 103 9.44 -2.56 -3.28
C ARG A 103 8.79 -1.45 -2.49
N ILE A 104 8.38 -1.71 -1.26
CA ILE A 104 7.74 -0.73 -0.38
C ILE A 104 8.51 -0.57 0.92
N GLN A 105 8.44 0.61 1.51
CA GLN A 105 8.89 0.88 2.86
C GLN A 105 7.80 1.66 3.59
N LEU A 106 7.47 1.21 4.80
CA LEU A 106 6.54 1.88 5.70
C LEU A 106 7.33 2.62 6.77
N ARG A 107 7.00 3.89 7.00
CA ARG A 107 7.54 4.67 8.12
C ARG A 107 6.40 5.22 8.95
N GLN A 108 6.30 4.79 10.21
CA GLN A 108 5.30 5.33 11.11
C GLN A 108 5.52 6.84 11.29
N ILE A 109 4.47 7.62 11.05
CA ILE A 109 4.40 9.06 11.30
C ILE A 109 3.92 9.27 12.75
N ARG A 110 2.80 8.63 13.11
CA ARG A 110 2.17 8.80 14.42
C ARG A 110 1.20 7.65 14.73
N ALA A 111 1.07 7.32 16.01
CA ALA A 111 -0.07 6.58 16.56
C ALA A 111 -1.04 7.57 17.23
N ALA A 112 -2.33 7.43 16.95
CA ALA A 112 -3.41 8.17 17.63
C ALA A 112 -4.22 7.16 18.44
N ALA A 113 -4.36 7.41 19.74
CA ALA A 113 -5.14 6.60 20.67
C ALA A 113 -6.63 6.99 20.64
#